data_AF-A0A9E4GLH3-F1
#
_entry.id   AF-A0A9E4GLH3-F1
#
_cell.length_a   1.000
_cell.length_b   1.000
_cell.length_c   1.000
_cell.angle_alpha   90.00
_cell.angle_beta   90.00
_cell.angle_gamma   90.00
#
_symmetry.space_group_name_H-M   'P 1'
#
loop_
_entity.id
_entity.type
_entity.pdbx_description
1 polymer ?
#
loop_
_entity_poly.entity_id
_entity_poly.type
_entity_poly.pdbx_seq_one_letter_code
_entity_poly.pdbx_strand_id
1 'polypeptide(L)'
;HVWGESHVRRVVFEGRRAVGVEVDRRGERLVVHGGEVILSAGAVKSPHLLLLSGIGPADELHQCDIPVLHDSPYVGKDFTDHPAVMIMYKTRKTPHTYPGMPMLQTGLHYTAEGSTTRGDMEILPFCFSMTDSFVTASRKDG
;
A
#
# COMPACT_ATOMS: atom_id res chain seq x y z
N HIS A 1 -10.87 13.81 18.81
CA HIS A 1 -9.85 14.76 18.31
C HIS A 1 -9.25 14.21 17.02
N VAL A 2 -8.91 15.05 16.04
CA VAL A 2 -8.26 14.65 14.78
C VAL A 2 -7.07 15.56 14.54
N TRP A 3 -5.89 14.98 14.26
CA TRP A 3 -4.66 15.73 14.01
C TRP A 3 -4.16 15.45 12.59
N GLY A 4 -4.20 16.46 11.73
CA GLY A 4 -3.48 16.46 10.45
C GLY A 4 -1.99 16.78 10.62
N GLU A 5 -1.21 16.62 9.56
CA GLU A 5 0.21 16.99 9.51
C GLU A 5 1.02 16.40 10.68
N SER A 6 0.71 15.14 11.01
CA SER A 6 1.23 14.43 12.17
C SER A 6 1.79 13.10 11.70
N HIS A 7 3.11 12.95 11.71
CA HIS A 7 3.79 11.76 11.22
C HIS A 7 4.19 10.88 12.40
N VAL A 8 3.53 9.72 12.53
CA VAL A 8 3.89 8.71 13.55
C VAL A 8 5.23 8.06 13.17
N ARG A 9 6.16 8.00 14.11
CA ARG A 9 7.50 7.41 13.94
C ARG A 9 7.55 5.96 14.42
N ARG A 10 6.97 5.69 15.59
CA ARG A 10 6.94 4.37 16.23
C ARG A 10 5.89 4.33 17.34
N VAL A 11 5.52 3.13 17.76
CA VAL A 11 4.77 2.86 18.98
C VAL A 11 5.74 2.89 20.17
N VAL A 12 5.29 3.47 21.28
CA VAL A 12 6.05 3.55 22.53
C VAL A 12 5.53 2.49 23.49
N PHE A 13 6.44 1.83 24.21
CA PHE A 13 6.13 0.71 25.09
C PHE A 13 6.67 0.92 26.51
N GLU A 14 5.93 0.39 27.49
CA GLU A 14 6.39 0.12 28.85
C GLU A 14 6.41 -1.39 29.05
N GLY A 15 7.60 -1.99 29.09
CA GLY A 15 7.73 -3.44 28.96
C GLY A 15 7.09 -3.91 27.66
N ARG A 16 6.04 -4.74 27.74
CA ARG A 16 5.31 -5.25 26.57
C ARG A 16 3.98 -4.53 26.30
N ARG A 17 3.63 -3.50 27.07
CA ARG A 17 2.38 -2.75 26.91
C ARG A 17 2.62 -1.55 26.01
N ALA A 18 1.87 -1.41 24.92
CA ALA A 18 1.85 -0.17 24.14
C ALA A 18 1.19 0.95 24.97
N VAL A 19 1.84 2.11 25.03
CA VAL A 19 1.40 3.24 25.88
C VAL A 19 1.16 4.53 25.10
N GLY A 20 1.41 4.51 23.80
CA GLY A 20 1.27 5.67 22.93
C GLY A 20 2.08 5.56 21.65
N VAL A 21 2.21 6.68 20.97
CA VAL A 21 2.99 6.82 19.74
C VAL A 21 3.89 8.04 19.80
N GLU A 22 5.10 7.92 19.28
CA GLU A 22 5.99 9.06 19.03
C GLU A 22 5.60 9.70 17.69
N VAL A 23 5.34 11.00 17.70
CA VAL A 23 4.80 11.75 16.57
C VAL A 23 5.65 12.99 16.33
N ASP A 24 5.98 13.22 15.06
CA ASP A 24 6.49 14.51 14.62
C ASP A 24 5.35 15.34 14.08
N ARG A 25 5.15 16.53 14.65
CA ARG A 25 4.06 17.44 14.33
C ARG A 25 4.52 18.87 14.47
N ARG A 26 4.35 19.67 13.41
CA ARG A 26 4.69 21.11 13.40
C ARG A 26 6.13 21.41 13.83
N GLY A 27 7.07 20.55 13.46
CA GLY A 27 8.50 20.69 13.79
C GLY A 27 8.89 20.20 15.19
N GLU A 28 7.93 19.73 15.98
CA GLU A 28 8.18 19.17 17.32
C GLU A 28 7.99 17.66 17.32
N ARG A 29 8.80 16.98 18.14
CA ARG A 29 8.64 15.56 18.45
C ARG A 29 7.98 15.41 19.81
N LEU A 30 6.86 14.70 19.87
CA LEU A 30 6.11 14.50 21.09
C LEU A 30 5.52 13.08 21.17
N VAL A 31 5.16 12.64 22.36
CA VAL A 31 4.47 11.36 22.59
C VAL A 31 2.99 11.61 22.83
N VAL A 32 2.13 10.96 22.05
CA VAL A 32 0.69 10.93 22.29
C VAL A 32 0.37 9.63 23.01
N HIS A 33 -0.06 9.73 24.27
CA HIS A 33 -0.40 8.58 25.09
C HIS A 33 -1.80 8.04 24.78
N GLY A 34 -1.96 6.72 24.90
CA GLY A 34 -3.23 6.03 24.72
C GLY A 34 -3.25 4.72 25.51
N GLY A 35 -4.44 4.30 25.94
CA GLY A 35 -4.63 2.99 26.58
C GLY A 35 -4.51 1.81 25.62
N GLU A 36 -4.79 2.07 24.33
CA GLU A 36 -4.66 1.13 23.22
C GLU A 36 -4.15 1.89 21.98
N VAL A 37 -3.36 1.22 21.14
CA VAL A 37 -2.83 1.77 19.89
C VAL A 37 -3.23 0.85 18.74
N ILE A 38 -4.02 1.38 17.80
CA ILE A 38 -4.46 0.65 16.60
C ILE A 38 -3.70 1.17 15.38
N LEU A 39 -2.91 0.32 14.72
CA LEU A 39 -2.15 0.67 13.54
C LEU A 39 -2.96 0.49 12.25
N SER A 40 -3.46 1.59 11.71
CA SER A 40 -4.21 1.63 10.45
C SER A 40 -3.48 2.40 9.34
N ALA A 41 -2.15 2.29 9.29
CA ALA A 41 -1.31 3.01 8.32
C ALA A 41 -1.23 2.32 6.94
N GLY A 42 -1.97 1.22 6.75
CA GLY A 42 -2.02 0.43 5.51
C GLY A 42 -0.97 -0.68 5.47
N ALA A 43 -1.07 -1.56 4.47
CA ALA A 43 -0.28 -2.79 4.35
C ALA A 43 1.25 -2.57 4.29
N VAL A 44 1.69 -1.38 3.88
CA VAL A 44 3.12 -1.02 3.82
C VAL A 44 3.59 -0.38 5.12
N LYS A 45 2.87 0.63 5.65
CA LYS A 45 3.36 1.43 6.78
C LYS A 45 3.01 0.84 8.15
N SER A 46 1.94 0.06 8.29
CA SER A 46 1.65 -0.62 9.56
C SER A 46 2.76 -1.60 9.97
N PRO A 47 3.23 -2.54 9.11
CA PRO A 47 4.36 -3.38 9.47
C PRO A 47 5.66 -2.58 9.62
N HIS A 48 5.88 -1.53 8.81
CA HIS A 48 7.02 -0.64 8.99
C HIS A 48 7.05 -0.03 10.41
N LEU A 49 5.92 0.46 10.90
CA LEU A 49 5.84 1.01 12.26
C LEU A 49 6.10 -0.05 13.34
N LEU A 50 5.64 -1.29 13.15
CA LEU A 50 5.99 -2.40 14.05
C LEU A 50 7.51 -2.64 14.07
N LEU A 51 8.15 -2.69 12.91
CA LEU A 51 9.60 -2.87 12.77
C LEU A 51 10.36 -1.75 13.51
N LEU A 52 10.01 -0.48 13.25
CA LEU A 52 10.59 0.68 13.94
C LEU A 52 10.32 0.72 15.45
N SER A 53 9.35 -0.07 15.92
CA SER A 53 9.02 -0.22 17.34
C SER A 53 9.66 -1.45 17.98
N GLY A 54 10.55 -2.15 17.26
CA GLY A 54 11.23 -3.35 17.75
C GLY A 54 10.41 -4.63 17.67
N ILE A 55 9.33 -4.66 16.87
CA ILE A 55 8.50 -5.85 16.65
C ILE A 55 8.69 -6.32 15.21
N GLY A 56 9.40 -7.44 15.02
CA GLY A 56 9.83 -7.89 13.70
C GLY A 56 10.82 -9.04 13.73
N PRO A 57 11.32 -9.50 12.57
CA PRO A 57 12.37 -10.52 12.51
C PRO A 57 13.63 -10.01 13.23
N ALA A 58 14.07 -10.72 14.28
CA ALA A 58 15.16 -10.25 15.14
C ALA A 58 16.44 -9.91 14.36
N ASP A 59 16.83 -10.73 13.39
CA ASP A 59 18.05 -10.51 12.59
C ASP A 59 17.98 -9.22 11.76
N GLU A 60 16.82 -8.92 11.15
CA GLU A 60 16.62 -7.70 10.36
C GLU A 60 16.58 -6.45 11.24
N LEU A 61 15.99 -6.56 12.43
CA LEU A 61 15.99 -5.49 13.42
C LEU A 61 17.42 -5.18 13.91
N HIS A 62 18.21 -6.22 14.21
CA HIS A 62 19.62 -6.08 14.58
C HIS A 62 20.46 -5.44 13.47
N GLN A 63 20.24 -5.81 12.21
CA GLN A 63 20.93 -5.20 11.05
C GLN A 63 20.64 -3.70 10.91
N CYS A 64 19.51 -3.23 11.44
CA CYS A 64 19.10 -1.83 11.44
C CYS A 64 19.39 -1.10 12.75
N ASP A 65 20.15 -1.69 13.68
CA ASP A 65 20.40 -1.17 15.03
C ASP A 65 19.11 -0.88 15.85
N ILE A 66 18.05 -1.65 15.60
CA ILE A 66 16.77 -1.53 16.31
C ILE A 66 16.72 -2.56 17.45
N PRO A 67 16.54 -2.13 18.71
CA PRO A 67 16.35 -3.05 19.83
C PRO A 67 15.12 -3.95 19.61
N VAL A 68 15.32 -5.26 19.76
CA VAL A 68 14.23 -6.24 19.61
C VAL A 68 13.37 -6.26 20.87
N LEU A 69 12.15 -5.76 20.77
CA LEU A 69 11.13 -5.89 21.79
C LEU A 69 10.40 -7.23 21.69
N HIS A 70 10.10 -7.68 20.47
CA HIS A 70 9.45 -8.95 20.21
C HIS A 70 9.87 -9.49 18.84
N ASP A 71 10.51 -10.66 18.84
CA ASP A 71 10.81 -11.38 17.61
C ASP A 71 9.50 -11.90 16.97
N SER A 72 9.20 -11.39 15.79
CA SER A 72 8.00 -11.69 15.01
C SER A 72 8.37 -11.82 13.53
N PRO A 73 8.72 -13.04 13.06
CA PRO A 73 9.42 -13.24 11.78
C PRO A 73 8.58 -12.91 10.53
N TYR A 74 7.25 -12.81 10.67
CA TYR A 74 6.34 -12.54 9.55
C TYR A 74 5.95 -11.06 9.41
N VAL A 75 6.33 -10.19 10.36
CA VAL A 75 6.04 -8.75 10.23
C VAL A 75 6.78 -8.19 9.02
N GLY A 76 6.03 -7.56 8.11
CA GLY A 76 6.57 -7.02 6.86
C GLY A 76 6.86 -8.07 5.79
N LYS A 77 6.46 -9.32 6.00
CA LYS A 77 6.54 -10.40 5.01
C LYS A 77 5.17 -10.63 4.35
N ASP A 78 5.17 -11.53 3.37
CA ASP A 78 3.95 -11.96 2.65
C ASP A 78 3.18 -10.80 1.98
N PHE A 79 3.91 -9.78 1.53
CA PHE A 79 3.32 -8.69 0.77
C PHE A 79 2.80 -9.23 -0.56
N THR A 80 1.50 -9.08 -0.79
CA THR A 80 0.83 -9.45 -2.03
C THR A 80 0.27 -8.20 -2.70
N ASP A 81 0.38 -8.16 -4.02
CA ASP A 81 -0.23 -7.14 -4.87
C ASP A 81 -0.75 -7.83 -6.14
N HIS A 82 -1.35 -7.07 -7.05
CA HIS A 82 -1.71 -7.51 -8.40
C HIS A 82 -0.77 -6.84 -9.42
N PRO A 83 0.38 -7.46 -9.75
CA PRO A 83 1.26 -6.94 -10.79
C PRO A 83 0.51 -6.83 -12.12
N ALA A 84 0.57 -5.67 -12.76
CA ALA A 84 -0.17 -5.41 -13.99
C ALA A 84 0.73 -4.81 -15.07
N VAL A 85 0.47 -5.20 -16.32
CA VAL A 85 1.04 -4.56 -17.51
C VAL A 85 -0.10 -3.97 -18.33
N MET A 86 0.02 -2.69 -18.68
CA MET A 86 -0.96 -2.01 -19.53
C MET A 86 -0.49 -2.00 -20.99
N ILE A 87 -1.32 -2.53 -21.88
CA ILE A 87 -1.12 -2.44 -23.33
C ILE A 87 -2.19 -1.51 -23.91
N MET A 88 -1.76 -0.39 -24.48
CA MET A 88 -2.67 0.61 -25.05
C MET A 88 -2.84 0.42 -26.55
N TYR A 89 -4.08 0.38 -27.01
CA TYR A 89 -4.42 0.30 -28.43
C TYR A 89 -5.11 1.58 -28.91
N LYS A 90 -4.66 2.11 -30.05
CA LYS A 90 -5.37 3.18 -30.75
C LYS A 90 -6.42 2.57 -31.67
N THR A 91 -7.68 2.98 -31.51
CA THR A 91 -8.75 2.57 -32.42
C THR A 91 -8.62 3.29 -33.77
N ARG A 92 -8.98 2.60 -34.86
CA ARG A 92 -8.99 3.21 -36.21
C ARG A 92 -10.16 4.19 -36.41
N LYS A 93 -11.28 3.92 -35.74
CA LYS A 93 -12.48 4.77 -35.70
C LYS A 93 -12.78 5.11 -34.25
N THR A 94 -13.43 6.25 -34.03
CA THR A 94 -13.92 6.63 -32.70
C THR A 94 -14.89 5.54 -32.20
N PRO A 95 -14.63 4.93 -31.04
CA PRO A 95 -15.55 3.94 -30.49
C PRO A 95 -16.87 4.62 -30.12
N HIS A 96 -17.98 3.91 -30.31
CA HIS A 96 -19.29 4.40 -29.86
C HIS A 96 -19.39 4.19 -28.35
N THR A 97 -19.36 5.28 -27.59
CA THR A 97 -19.47 5.27 -26.12
C THR A 97 -20.72 6.05 -25.67
N TYR A 98 -21.37 5.61 -24.59
CA TYR A 98 -22.52 6.30 -24.00
C TYR A 98 -22.41 6.32 -22.45
N PRO A 99 -23.05 7.30 -21.76
CA PRO A 99 -23.05 7.34 -20.30
C PRO A 99 -23.55 6.04 -19.69
N GLY A 100 -22.80 5.49 -18.72
CA GLY A 100 -23.13 4.23 -18.06
C GLY A 100 -22.71 2.96 -18.82
N MET A 101 -22.02 3.09 -19.96
CA MET A 101 -21.38 1.95 -20.62
C MET A 101 -20.33 1.32 -19.68
N PRO A 102 -20.30 -0.01 -19.50
CA PRO A 102 -19.28 -0.66 -18.68
C PRO A 102 -17.88 -0.45 -19.25
N MET A 103 -16.96 0.08 -18.44
CA MET A 103 -15.56 0.25 -18.85
C MET A 103 -14.85 -1.10 -19.06
N LEU A 104 -15.27 -2.12 -18.32
CA LEU A 104 -14.80 -3.48 -18.42
C LEU A 104 -15.95 -4.36 -18.90
N GLN A 105 -15.82 -4.94 -20.09
CA GLN A 105 -16.87 -5.78 -20.69
C GLN A 105 -16.55 -7.27 -20.62
N THR A 106 -15.28 -7.63 -20.55
CA THR A 106 -14.81 -9.01 -20.52
C THR A 106 -13.65 -9.10 -19.56
N GLY A 107 -13.57 -10.19 -18.82
CA GLY A 107 -12.37 -10.60 -18.11
C GLY A 107 -12.01 -12.01 -18.55
N LEU A 108 -10.73 -12.26 -18.81
CA LEU A 108 -10.22 -13.59 -19.08
C LEU A 108 -9.26 -13.97 -17.96
N HIS A 109 -9.61 -15.01 -17.21
CA HIS A 109 -8.69 -15.67 -16.28
C HIS A 109 -8.15 -16.92 -16.97
N TYR A 110 -6.84 -17.10 -16.95
CA TYR A 110 -6.21 -18.32 -17.44
C TYR A 110 -4.99 -18.66 -16.59
N THR A 111 -4.50 -19.89 -16.72
CA THR A 111 -3.24 -20.31 -16.11
C THR A 111 -2.14 -20.18 -17.15
N ALA A 112 -1.08 -19.45 -16.83
CA ALA A 112 0.09 -19.34 -17.71
C ALA A 112 0.71 -20.72 -17.97
N GLU A 113 1.27 -20.92 -19.16
CA GLU A 113 1.98 -22.15 -19.47
C GLU A 113 3.15 -22.36 -18.50
N GLY A 114 3.21 -23.55 -17.89
CA GLY A 114 4.21 -23.90 -16.88
C GLY A 114 3.91 -23.39 -15.46
N SER A 115 2.81 -22.66 -15.24
CA SER A 115 2.43 -22.20 -13.91
C SER A 115 1.80 -23.30 -13.05
N THR A 116 2.15 -23.32 -11.77
CA THR A 116 1.54 -24.18 -10.74
C THR A 116 0.33 -23.52 -10.06
N THR A 117 0.09 -22.23 -10.33
CA THR A 117 -0.98 -21.45 -9.70
C THR A 117 -2.17 -21.34 -10.65
N ARG A 118 -3.33 -21.84 -10.23
CA ARG A 118 -4.54 -21.81 -11.07
C ARG A 118 -5.07 -20.38 -11.20
N GLY A 119 -5.32 -19.92 -12.42
CA GLY A 119 -5.86 -18.58 -12.70
C GLY A 119 -4.91 -17.45 -12.34
N ASP A 120 -3.60 -17.65 -12.48
CA ASP A 120 -2.57 -16.67 -12.15
C ASP A 120 -2.45 -15.52 -13.15
N MET A 121 -3.16 -15.60 -14.28
CA MET A 121 -3.23 -14.55 -15.27
C MET A 121 -4.65 -14.02 -15.40
N GLU A 122 -4.77 -12.69 -15.34
CA GLU A 122 -5.99 -11.96 -15.62
C GLU A 122 -5.75 -10.96 -16.76
N ILE A 123 -6.59 -11.00 -17.79
CA ILE A 123 -6.64 -10.01 -18.86
C ILE A 123 -7.96 -9.26 -18.77
N LEU A 124 -7.87 -7.95 -18.56
CA LEU A 124 -8.99 -7.03 -18.48
C LEU A 124 -8.92 -6.00 -19.62
N PRO A 125 -9.65 -6.19 -20.72
CA PRO A 125 -9.75 -5.19 -21.78
C PRO A 125 -10.67 -4.06 -21.34
N PHE A 126 -10.07 -2.92 -21.01
CA PHE A 126 -10.80 -1.69 -20.74
C PHE A 126 -11.06 -0.92 -22.03
N CYS A 127 -12.30 -0.46 -22.23
CA CYS A 127 -12.64 0.48 -23.31
C CYS A 127 -13.15 1.78 -22.70
N PHE A 128 -12.39 2.85 -22.86
CA PHE A 128 -12.79 4.19 -22.44
C PHE A 128 -12.32 5.21 -23.48
N SER A 129 -13.12 6.28 -23.66
CA SER A 129 -12.71 7.41 -24.49
C SER A 129 -11.81 8.32 -23.67
N MET A 130 -10.59 8.59 -24.15
CA MET A 130 -9.63 9.49 -23.51
C MET A 130 -9.98 10.98 -23.71
N THR A 131 -11.18 11.31 -24.20
CA THR A 131 -11.53 12.70 -24.52
C THR A 131 -11.57 13.61 -23.31
N ASP A 132 -11.67 13.12 -22.05
CA ASP A 132 -11.79 14.05 -20.92
C ASP A 132 -11.19 13.70 -19.54
N SER A 133 -10.57 12.54 -19.25
CA SER A 133 -9.76 12.39 -18.02
C SER A 133 -9.25 10.97 -17.78
N PHE A 134 -7.94 10.80 -17.87
CA PHE A 134 -7.17 9.88 -16.99
C PHE A 134 -5.66 10.13 -17.13
N VAL A 135 -5.20 10.63 -18.29
CA VAL A 135 -3.78 10.80 -18.63
C VAL A 135 -3.27 12.24 -18.48
N THR A 136 -4.15 13.24 -18.36
CA THR A 136 -3.75 14.66 -18.30
C THR A 136 -3.11 15.11 -16.98
N ALA A 137 -2.85 14.20 -16.03
CA ALA A 137 -2.05 14.52 -14.83
C ALA A 137 -0.52 14.46 -15.08
N SER A 138 -0.06 14.07 -16.28
CA SER A 138 1.38 13.98 -16.59
C SER A 138 1.87 14.99 -17.64
N ARG A 139 1.03 15.90 -18.16
CA ARG A 139 1.55 17.09 -18.84
C ARG A 139 1.93 18.12 -17.80
N LYS A 140 3.18 18.07 -17.34
CA LYS A 140 3.87 19.27 -16.88
C LYS A 140 4.10 20.13 -18.13
N ASP A 141 3.28 21.16 -18.29
CA ASP A 141 3.62 22.27 -19.15
C ASP A 141 4.89 22.93 -18.59
N GLY A 142 5.86 23.18 -19.46
CA GLY A 142 7.13 23.83 -19.16
C GLY A 142 7.04 25.35 -19.12
#